data_AF-A0A1R3FV47-F1
#
_entry.id   AF-A0A1R3FV47-F1
#
_cell.length_a   1.000
_cell.length_b   1.000
_cell.length_c   1.000
_cell.angle_alpha   90.00
_cell.angle_beta   90.00
_cell.angle_gamma   90.00
#
_symmetry.space_group_name_H-M   'P 1'
#
loop_
_entity.id
_entity.type
_entity.pdbx_description
1 polymer ?
#
loop_
_entity_poly.entity_id
_entity_poly.type
_entity_poly.pdbx_seq_one_letter_code
_entity_poly.pdbx_strand_id
1 'polypeptide(L)'
;MVEAIFKTHDANFAARPVSPFDDGLLFGNNGFITAPYGDYWRFMKKLCVTELLSPRQIERSRALRHEEITRFLRKLIRSAAKTEVVDVGALLTQLTNNTICRMVMSTSCSVENDEAEKIKDLVKRSFQLAGKISLSNSLGPLRKIGFWLYSKEANEVTSTYNELLEKLLKEHEEKAKNNGGEFDREDKDLMDILLEAFHDEKAEFRITRGQMKSFILCIDLKAFGEGGKGAKIGMEEAVSMSLSMASSLQCLPLVYFNPFEA
;
A
#
# COMPACT_ATOMS: atom_id res chain seq x y z
N MET A 1 17.48 -21.75 12.22
CA MET A 1 17.90 -20.42 12.71
C MET A 1 16.78 -19.39 12.55
N VAL A 2 16.26 -19.18 11.33
CA VAL A 2 15.13 -18.25 11.06
C VAL A 2 13.90 -18.55 11.95
N GLU A 3 13.51 -19.83 12.07
CA GLU A 3 12.38 -20.22 12.91
C GLU A 3 12.58 -19.89 14.40
N ALA A 4 13.77 -20.15 14.94
CA ALA A 4 14.09 -19.81 16.34
C ALA A 4 14.06 -18.29 16.59
N ILE A 5 14.49 -17.51 15.61
CA ILE A 5 14.46 -16.03 15.66
C ILE A 5 13.02 -15.51 15.68
N PHE A 6 12.16 -15.98 14.76
CA PHE A 6 10.81 -15.42 14.57
C PHE A 6 9.70 -16.11 15.37
N LYS A 7 9.95 -17.27 16.00
CA LYS A 7 8.97 -17.94 16.88
C LYS A 7 9.35 -17.91 18.35
N THR A 8 10.61 -18.19 18.68
CA THR A 8 11.04 -18.38 20.07
C THR A 8 11.62 -17.10 20.69
N HIS A 9 12.26 -16.27 19.87
CA HIS A 9 12.90 -15.02 20.31
C HIS A 9 12.34 -13.80 19.58
N ASP A 10 11.09 -13.88 19.11
CA ASP A 10 10.45 -12.85 18.29
C ASP A 10 10.48 -11.47 18.96
N ALA A 11 10.19 -11.41 20.26
CA ALA A 11 10.24 -10.17 21.04
C ALA A 11 11.65 -9.54 21.08
N ASN A 12 12.70 -10.37 21.09
CA ASN A 12 14.10 -9.89 21.12
C ASN A 12 14.56 -9.36 19.75
N PHE A 13 13.97 -9.86 18.65
CA PHE A 13 14.31 -9.49 17.28
C PHE A 13 13.23 -8.62 16.59
N ALA A 14 12.16 -8.26 17.29
CA ALA A 14 11.11 -7.38 16.80
C ALA A 14 11.56 -5.91 16.69
N ALA A 15 12.66 -5.55 17.35
CA ALA A 15 13.21 -4.20 17.32
C ALA A 15 13.65 -3.83 15.90
N ARG A 16 13.04 -2.79 15.33
CA ARG A 16 13.47 -2.19 14.07
C ARG A 16 14.57 -1.16 14.37
N PRO A 17 15.74 -1.21 13.70
CA PRO A 17 16.73 -0.15 13.78
C PRO A 17 16.09 1.18 13.38
N VAL A 18 16.54 2.26 14.02
CA VAL A 18 16.09 3.62 13.71
C VAL A 18 16.31 3.88 12.23
N SER A 19 15.26 4.32 11.57
CA SER A 19 15.25 4.62 10.15
C SER A 19 16.35 5.63 9.83
N PRO A 20 17.08 5.48 8.71
CA PRO A 20 18.11 6.43 8.34
C PRO A 20 17.58 7.76 7.81
N PHE A 21 16.28 7.82 7.60
CA PHE A 21 15.59 9.01 7.15
C PHE A 21 15.22 9.85 8.36
N ASP A 22 15.27 11.16 8.18
CA ASP A 22 14.81 12.12 9.17
C ASP A 22 13.33 11.89 9.51
N ASP A 23 12.95 12.11 10.77
CA ASP A 23 11.58 11.88 11.27
C ASP A 23 10.52 12.73 10.55
N GLY A 24 10.94 13.85 9.94
CA GLY A 24 10.09 14.71 9.12
C GLY A 24 9.94 14.26 7.67
N LEU A 25 10.69 13.26 7.20
CA LEU A 25 10.61 12.75 5.84
C LEU A 25 9.66 11.56 5.73
N LEU A 26 9.18 11.28 4.50
CA LEU A 26 8.28 10.17 4.16
C LEU A 26 8.70 8.79 4.69
N PHE A 27 9.99 8.60 4.95
CA PHE A 27 10.57 7.35 5.41
C PHE A 27 11.11 7.42 6.86
N GLY A 28 10.82 8.50 7.58
CA GLY A 28 11.22 8.69 8.98
C GLY A 28 10.57 7.66 9.92
N ASN A 29 10.80 7.77 11.23
CA ASN A 29 10.32 6.77 12.20
C ASN A 29 8.81 6.82 12.47
N ASN A 30 8.07 7.69 11.79
CA ASN A 30 6.62 7.82 11.92
C ASN A 30 5.83 6.85 11.00
N GLY A 31 6.50 6.20 10.03
CA GLY A 31 5.87 5.22 9.13
C GLY A 31 5.73 3.84 9.77
N PHE A 32 4.63 3.12 9.51
CA PHE A 32 4.39 1.80 10.10
C PHE A 32 5.48 0.75 9.79
N ILE A 33 6.13 0.85 8.62
CA ILE A 33 7.22 -0.05 8.22
C ILE A 33 8.55 0.32 8.88
N THR A 34 8.77 1.60 9.17
CA THR A 34 10.05 2.13 9.68
C THR A 34 10.03 2.38 11.18
N ALA A 35 8.84 2.45 11.79
CA ALA A 35 8.67 2.73 13.20
C ALA A 35 9.29 1.62 14.07
N PRO A 36 9.99 2.00 15.16
CA PRO A 36 10.43 1.04 16.16
C PRO A 36 9.22 0.34 16.79
N TYR A 37 9.43 -0.89 17.24
CA TYR A 37 8.40 -1.63 17.96
C TYR A 37 8.02 -0.89 19.25
N GLY A 38 6.73 -0.58 19.40
CA GLY A 38 6.20 0.21 20.51
C GLY A 38 4.69 0.39 20.39
N ASP A 39 4.11 1.28 21.19
CA ASP A 39 2.66 1.45 21.29
C ASP A 39 2.02 1.85 19.96
N TYR A 40 2.63 2.79 19.23
CA TYR A 40 2.19 3.17 17.89
C TYR A 40 2.14 1.98 16.93
N TRP A 41 3.23 1.21 16.82
CA TRP A 41 3.30 0.08 15.89
C TRP A 41 2.28 -1.01 16.26
N ARG A 42 2.13 -1.31 17.56
CA ARG A 42 1.15 -2.29 18.05
C ARG A 42 -0.29 -1.84 17.76
N PHE A 43 -0.58 -0.56 17.99
CA PHE A 43 -1.89 0.03 17.70
C PHE A 43 -2.21 -0.06 16.20
N MET A 44 -1.30 0.39 15.34
CA MET A 44 -1.50 0.32 13.89
C MET A 44 -1.62 -1.12 13.39
N LYS A 45 -0.84 -2.06 13.94
CA LYS A 45 -0.98 -3.49 13.62
C LYS A 45 -2.35 -4.03 14.03
N LYS A 46 -2.82 -3.69 15.24
CA LYS A 46 -4.15 -4.08 15.73
C LYS A 46 -5.22 -3.54 14.78
N LEU A 47 -5.19 -2.25 14.45
CA LEU A 47 -6.12 -1.61 13.51
C LEU A 47 -6.10 -2.30 12.13
N CYS A 48 -4.93 -2.62 11.58
CA CYS A 48 -4.82 -3.35 10.32
C CYS A 48 -5.51 -4.72 10.36
N VAL A 49 -5.30 -5.47 11.45
CA VAL A 49 -5.81 -6.84 11.55
C VAL A 49 -7.30 -6.86 11.87
N THR A 50 -7.77 -5.95 12.73
CA THR A 50 -9.16 -5.94 13.21
C THR A 50 -10.11 -5.19 12.31
N GLU A 51 -9.64 -4.15 11.62
CA GLU A 51 -10.46 -3.35 10.72
C GLU A 51 -10.16 -3.73 9.27
N LEU A 52 -8.98 -3.36 8.77
CA LEU A 52 -8.63 -3.44 7.33
C LEU A 52 -8.66 -4.87 6.75
N LEU A 53 -8.03 -5.82 7.44
CA LEU A 53 -7.92 -7.23 7.04
C LEU A 53 -8.94 -8.14 7.71
N SER A 54 -9.97 -7.55 8.31
CA SER A 54 -11.04 -8.35 8.91
C SER A 54 -11.75 -9.18 7.84
N PRO A 55 -12.28 -10.37 8.19
CA PRO A 55 -13.09 -11.17 7.26
C PRO A 55 -14.24 -10.36 6.64
N ARG A 56 -14.82 -9.44 7.42
CA ARG A 56 -15.88 -8.53 6.97
C ARG A 56 -15.39 -7.58 5.87
N GLN A 57 -14.25 -6.92 6.05
CA GLN A 57 -13.70 -6.02 5.02
C GLN A 57 -13.19 -6.77 3.79
N ILE A 58 -12.65 -7.98 3.96
CA ILE A 58 -12.26 -8.84 2.85
C ILE A 58 -13.47 -9.23 1.99
N GLU A 59 -14.61 -9.58 2.60
CA GLU A 59 -15.83 -9.91 1.86
C GLU A 59 -16.43 -8.67 1.18
N ARG A 60 -16.41 -7.50 1.83
CA ARG A 60 -16.89 -6.24 1.23
C ARG A 60 -16.13 -5.86 -0.03
N SER A 61 -14.80 -5.98 0.02
CA SER A 61 -13.95 -5.70 -1.13
C SER A 61 -14.09 -6.72 -2.27
N ARG A 62 -14.92 -7.77 -2.12
CA ARG A 62 -15.18 -8.75 -3.18
C ARG A 62 -15.76 -8.13 -4.45
N ALA A 63 -16.74 -7.23 -4.32
CA ALA A 63 -17.36 -6.58 -5.48
C ALA A 63 -16.34 -5.73 -6.25
N LEU A 64 -15.55 -4.95 -5.51
CA LEU A 64 -14.45 -4.12 -6.04
C LEU A 64 -13.38 -5.00 -6.72
N ARG A 65 -12.90 -6.06 -6.06
CA ARG A 65 -11.95 -7.01 -6.65
C ARG A 65 -12.51 -7.65 -7.92
N HIS A 66 -13.78 -8.03 -7.92
CA HIS A 66 -14.43 -8.62 -9.09
C HIS A 66 -14.47 -7.63 -10.26
N GLU A 67 -14.76 -6.35 -10.00
CA GLU A 67 -14.74 -5.30 -11.02
C GLU A 67 -13.33 -5.12 -11.61
N GLU A 68 -12.30 -5.03 -10.76
CA GLU A 68 -10.91 -4.86 -11.20
C GLU A 68 -10.40 -6.09 -11.99
N ILE A 69 -10.70 -7.31 -11.53
CA ILE A 69 -10.39 -8.55 -12.25
C ILE A 69 -11.08 -8.57 -13.61
N THR A 70 -12.36 -8.17 -13.66
CA THR A 70 -13.11 -8.10 -14.92
C THR A 70 -12.48 -7.09 -15.87
N ARG A 71 -12.04 -5.92 -15.38
CA ARG A 71 -11.31 -4.92 -16.19
C ARG A 71 -10.00 -5.49 -16.73
N PHE A 72 -9.24 -6.22 -15.90
CA PHE A 72 -8.01 -6.90 -16.30
C PHE A 72 -8.26 -7.94 -17.40
N LEU A 73 -9.25 -8.83 -17.22
CA LEU A 73 -9.59 -9.86 -18.20
C LEU A 73 -10.06 -9.25 -19.53
N ARG A 74 -10.87 -8.18 -19.49
CA ARG A 74 -11.30 -7.46 -20.70
C ARG A 74 -10.11 -6.88 -21.47
N LYS A 75 -9.08 -6.35 -20.78
CA LYS A 75 -7.85 -5.87 -21.44
C LYS A 75 -7.12 -7.01 -22.14
N LEU A 76 -6.96 -8.16 -21.47
CA LEU A 76 -6.31 -9.34 -22.06
C LEU A 76 -7.07 -9.87 -23.29
N ILE A 77 -8.39 -10.01 -23.20
CA ILE A 77 -9.21 -10.48 -24.32
C ILE A 77 -9.08 -9.54 -25.54
N ARG A 78 -9.08 -8.22 -25.32
CA ARG A 78 -8.93 -7.24 -26.40
C ARG A 78 -7.55 -7.33 -27.06
N SER A 79 -6.48 -7.46 -26.28
CA SER A 79 -5.13 -7.61 -26.84
C SER A 79 -4.95 -8.95 -27.55
N ALA A 80 -5.52 -10.03 -27.02
CA ALA A 80 -5.54 -11.35 -27.69
C ALA A 80 -6.26 -11.29 -29.04
N ALA A 81 -7.43 -10.61 -29.11
CA ALA A 81 -8.17 -10.40 -30.36
C ALA A 81 -7.37 -9.61 -31.41
N LYS A 82 -6.42 -8.78 -30.97
CA LYS A 82 -5.51 -8.02 -31.85
C LYS A 82 -4.17 -8.71 -32.10
N THR A 83 -3.94 -9.89 -31.50
CA THR A 83 -2.64 -10.58 -31.53
C THR A 83 -1.48 -9.70 -31.02
N GLU A 84 -1.74 -8.86 -30.02
CA GLU A 84 -0.73 -7.99 -29.41
C GLU A 84 0.07 -8.74 -28.34
N VAL A 85 1.39 -8.50 -28.29
CA VAL A 85 2.22 -8.95 -27.18
C VAL A 85 1.96 -8.05 -25.97
N VAL A 86 1.65 -8.66 -24.83
CA VAL A 86 1.28 -7.95 -23.61
C VAL A 86 2.22 -8.30 -22.46
N ASP A 87 2.64 -7.29 -21.72
CA ASP A 87 3.30 -7.47 -20.43
C ASP A 87 2.25 -7.77 -19.35
N VAL A 88 2.06 -9.06 -19.07
CA VAL A 88 1.12 -9.54 -18.05
C VAL A 88 1.54 -9.08 -16.65
N GLY A 89 2.84 -8.96 -16.38
CA GLY A 89 3.36 -8.49 -15.09
C GLY A 89 2.96 -7.04 -14.82
N ALA A 90 3.07 -6.18 -15.83
CA ALA A 90 2.61 -4.80 -15.74
C ALA A 90 1.09 -4.70 -15.52
N LEU A 91 0.30 -5.55 -16.19
CA LEU A 91 -1.16 -5.58 -16.00
C LEU A 91 -1.58 -6.10 -14.62
N LEU A 92 -0.90 -7.11 -14.09
CA LEU A 92 -1.13 -7.61 -12.72
C LEU A 92 -0.72 -6.60 -11.66
N THR A 93 0.37 -5.88 -11.89
CA THR A 93 0.79 -4.75 -11.06
C THR A 93 -0.29 -3.67 -11.05
N GLN A 94 -0.84 -3.32 -12.23
CA GLN A 94 -1.94 -2.37 -12.34
C GLN A 94 -3.20 -2.85 -11.61
N LEU A 95 -3.57 -4.13 -11.77
CA LEU A 95 -4.71 -4.74 -11.07
C LEU A 95 -4.59 -4.61 -9.55
N THR A 96 -3.40 -4.95 -9.02
CA THR A 96 -3.12 -4.92 -7.57
C THR A 96 -3.14 -3.49 -7.05
N ASN A 97 -2.47 -2.57 -7.74
CA ASN A 97 -2.44 -1.15 -7.36
C ASN A 97 -3.82 -0.52 -7.34
N ASN A 98 -4.62 -0.74 -8.39
CA ASN A 98 -5.99 -0.22 -8.43
C ASN A 98 -6.85 -0.76 -7.31
N THR A 99 -6.74 -2.06 -7.03
CA THR A 99 -7.50 -2.70 -5.97
C THR A 99 -7.15 -2.07 -4.63
N ILE A 100 -5.86 -1.90 -4.33
CA ILE A 100 -5.38 -1.29 -3.09
C ILE A 100 -5.78 0.19 -3.01
N CYS A 101 -5.53 1.00 -4.05
CA CYS A 101 -5.92 2.42 -4.09
C CYS A 101 -7.41 2.60 -3.77
N ARG A 102 -8.28 1.78 -4.38
CA ARG A 102 -9.72 1.85 -4.17
C ARG A 102 -10.15 1.34 -2.80
N MET A 103 -9.45 0.36 -2.23
CA MET A 103 -9.73 -0.12 -0.87
C MET A 103 -9.25 0.86 0.21
N VAL A 104 -8.21 1.64 -0.07
CA VAL A 104 -7.59 2.54 0.91
C VAL A 104 -8.18 3.94 0.86
N MET A 105 -8.44 4.47 -0.34
CA MET A 105 -8.79 5.88 -0.56
C MET A 105 -10.06 6.08 -1.38
N SER A 106 -10.76 5.00 -1.74
CA SER A 106 -11.88 5.01 -2.70
C SER A 106 -11.56 5.62 -4.08
N THR A 107 -10.27 5.79 -4.41
CA THR A 107 -9.81 6.35 -5.70
C THR A 107 -9.24 5.26 -6.61
N SER A 108 -9.49 5.35 -7.92
CA SER A 108 -8.93 4.42 -8.91
C SER A 108 -7.66 4.98 -9.54
N CYS A 109 -6.57 4.20 -9.46
CA CYS A 109 -5.25 4.53 -10.02
C CYS A 109 -5.12 4.27 -11.54
N SER A 110 -6.21 3.92 -12.27
CA SER A 110 -6.15 3.59 -13.70
C SER A 110 -7.14 4.30 -14.63
N VAL A 111 -7.87 5.30 -14.16
CA VAL A 111 -8.67 6.14 -15.05
C VAL A 111 -7.82 7.36 -15.39
N GLU A 112 -7.96 7.89 -16.60
CA GLU A 112 -7.33 9.10 -17.16
C GLU A 112 -7.59 10.34 -16.28
N ASN A 113 -7.08 10.29 -15.05
CA ASN A 113 -7.22 11.28 -14.01
C ASN A 113 -5.80 11.69 -13.63
N ASP A 114 -5.55 13.00 -13.70
CA ASP A 114 -4.26 13.64 -13.42
C ASP A 114 -3.69 13.21 -12.05
N GLU A 115 -4.55 12.90 -11.08
CA GLU A 115 -4.17 12.47 -9.73
C GLU A 115 -3.56 11.07 -9.66
N ALA A 116 -4.08 10.11 -10.44
CA ALA A 116 -3.56 8.74 -10.45
C ALA A 116 -2.13 8.68 -11.01
N GLU A 117 -1.86 9.44 -12.07
CA GLU A 117 -0.52 9.53 -12.65
C GLU A 117 0.43 10.29 -11.71
N LYS A 118 -0.06 11.32 -11.00
CA LYS A 118 0.70 11.99 -9.93
C LYS A 118 1.09 11.04 -8.80
N ILE A 119 0.15 10.22 -8.29
CA ILE A 119 0.44 9.22 -7.24
C ILE A 119 1.52 8.25 -7.72
N LYS A 120 1.38 7.73 -8.94
CA LYS A 120 2.33 6.79 -9.53
C LYS A 120 3.72 7.39 -9.71
N ASP A 121 3.82 8.64 -10.18
CA ASP A 121 5.10 9.35 -10.31
C ASP A 121 5.74 9.59 -8.93
N LEU A 122 4.95 10.03 -7.94
CA LEU A 122 5.42 10.25 -6.56
C LEU A 122 5.96 8.96 -5.94
N VAL A 123 5.26 7.85 -6.12
CA VAL A 123 5.68 6.55 -5.61
C VAL A 123 6.99 6.11 -6.27
N LYS A 124 7.11 6.28 -7.60
CA LYS A 124 8.35 5.98 -8.32
C LYS A 124 9.53 6.81 -7.81
N ARG A 125 9.35 8.12 -7.63
CA ARG A 125 10.39 9.01 -7.08
C ARG A 125 10.76 8.61 -5.65
N SER A 126 9.77 8.28 -4.84
CA SER A 126 9.96 7.79 -3.46
C SER A 126 10.85 6.55 -3.43
N PHE A 127 10.61 5.55 -4.29
CA PHE A 127 11.45 4.35 -4.36
C PHE A 127 12.89 4.64 -4.80
N GLN A 128 13.06 5.49 -5.83
CA GLN A 128 14.39 5.89 -6.29
C GLN A 128 15.17 6.59 -5.18
N LEU A 129 14.50 7.48 -4.45
CA LEU A 129 15.06 8.20 -3.32
C LEU A 129 15.40 7.26 -2.16
N ALA A 130 14.51 6.32 -1.82
CA ALA A 130 14.76 5.32 -0.79
C ALA A 130 16.00 4.48 -1.10
N GLY A 131 16.16 4.06 -2.37
CA GLY A 131 17.35 3.35 -2.84
C GLY A 131 18.62 4.19 -2.73
N LYS A 132 18.59 5.44 -3.22
CA LYS A 132 19.71 6.40 -3.11
C LYS A 132 20.12 6.65 -1.65
N ILE A 133 19.15 6.89 -0.77
CA ILE A 133 19.40 7.13 0.65
C ILE A 133 19.97 5.87 1.30
N SER A 134 19.40 4.70 1.07
CA SER A 134 19.90 3.41 1.60
C SER A 134 21.34 3.13 1.18
N LEU A 135 21.70 3.40 -0.08
CA LEU A 135 23.07 3.29 -0.57
C LEU A 135 24.01 4.27 0.14
N SER A 136 23.61 5.54 0.25
CA SER A 136 24.43 6.53 0.94
C SER A 136 24.62 6.24 2.43
N ASN A 137 23.64 5.59 3.03
CA ASN A 137 23.67 5.13 4.40
C ASN A 137 24.72 4.04 4.65
N SER A 138 25.03 3.27 3.62
CA SER A 138 26.03 2.19 3.66
C SER A 138 27.46 2.72 3.59
N LEU A 139 27.66 4.03 3.33
CA LEU A 139 28.97 4.67 3.21
C LEU A 139 29.61 5.09 4.55
N GLY A 140 29.04 4.66 5.68
CA GLY A 140 29.59 4.92 7.02
C GLY A 140 29.72 6.41 7.33
N PRO A 141 30.93 6.96 7.58
CA PRO A 141 31.13 8.37 7.92
C PRO A 141 30.59 9.37 6.88
N LEU A 142 30.51 8.96 5.60
CA LEU A 142 30.04 9.82 4.51
C LEU A 142 28.51 9.91 4.40
N ARG A 143 27.76 9.20 5.27
CA ARG A 143 26.29 9.22 5.30
C ARG A 143 25.70 10.64 5.30
N LYS A 144 26.31 11.55 6.06
CA LYS A 144 25.82 12.95 6.17
C LYS A 144 25.81 13.68 4.82
N ILE A 145 26.78 13.38 3.95
CA ILE A 145 26.89 13.99 2.62
C ILE A 145 25.78 13.47 1.71
N GLY A 146 25.51 12.17 1.75
CA GLY A 146 24.41 11.57 1.00
C GLY A 146 23.05 12.08 1.44
N PHE A 147 22.80 12.16 2.75
CA PHE A 147 21.57 12.76 3.27
C PHE A 147 21.41 14.21 2.81
N TRP A 148 22.46 15.03 2.93
CA TRP A 148 22.44 16.42 2.48
C TRP A 148 22.14 16.52 0.97
N LEU A 149 22.78 15.69 0.14
CA LEU A 149 22.60 15.66 -1.31
C LEU A 149 21.15 15.36 -1.71
N TYR A 150 20.50 14.43 -1.02
CA TYR A 150 19.15 13.99 -1.34
C TYR A 150 18.06 14.71 -0.54
N SER A 151 18.43 15.55 0.44
CA SER A 151 17.49 16.22 1.34
C SER A 151 16.46 17.08 0.61
N LYS A 152 16.87 17.80 -0.44
CA LYS A 152 15.98 18.63 -1.26
C LYS A 152 14.94 17.80 -2.00
N GLU A 153 15.39 16.77 -2.73
CA GLU A 153 14.51 15.82 -3.44
C GLU A 153 13.57 15.12 -2.45
N ALA A 154 14.07 14.76 -1.26
CA ALA A 154 13.26 14.16 -0.20
C ALA A 154 12.17 15.08 0.34
N ASN A 155 12.50 16.34 0.61
CA ASN A 155 11.55 17.33 1.08
C ASN A 155 10.48 17.64 0.02
N GLU A 156 10.86 17.74 -1.24
CA GLU A 156 9.93 17.94 -2.35
C GLU A 156 8.92 16.80 -2.46
N VAL A 157 9.40 15.55 -2.51
CA VAL A 157 8.52 14.36 -2.56
C VAL A 157 7.63 14.28 -1.31
N THR A 158 8.19 14.60 -0.14
CA THR A 158 7.44 14.64 1.13
C THR A 158 6.32 15.67 1.11
N SER A 159 6.60 16.90 0.65
CA SER A 159 5.59 17.96 0.57
C SER A 159 4.46 17.58 -0.37
N THR A 160 4.78 17.11 -1.58
CA THR A 160 3.74 16.78 -2.58
C THR A 160 2.87 15.62 -2.10
N TYR A 161 3.45 14.61 -1.45
CA TYR A 161 2.66 13.51 -0.90
C TYR A 161 1.79 13.96 0.27
N ASN A 162 2.32 14.83 1.14
CA ASN A 162 1.58 15.40 2.26
C ASN A 162 0.40 16.27 1.81
N GLU A 163 0.56 17.03 0.72
CA GLU A 163 -0.50 17.83 0.09
C GLU A 163 -1.60 16.95 -0.51
N LEU A 164 -1.22 15.90 -1.25
CA LEU A 164 -2.15 14.97 -1.86
C LEU A 164 -2.99 14.23 -0.81
N LEU A 165 -2.34 13.67 0.22
CA LEU A 165 -3.07 13.00 1.29
C LEU A 165 -3.87 13.96 2.16
N GLU A 166 -3.42 15.20 2.36
CA GLU A 166 -4.23 16.21 3.06
C GLU A 166 -5.52 16.50 2.31
N LYS A 167 -5.44 16.62 0.98
CA LYS A 167 -6.61 16.81 0.13
C LYS A 167 -7.59 15.65 0.27
N LEU A 168 -7.11 14.40 0.14
CA LEU A 168 -7.94 13.21 0.26
C LEU A 168 -8.57 13.08 1.67
N LEU A 169 -7.81 13.33 2.74
CA LEU A 169 -8.36 13.30 4.10
C LEU A 169 -9.47 14.33 4.31
N LYS A 170 -9.32 15.54 3.76
CA LYS A 170 -10.38 16.57 3.83
C LYS A 170 -11.63 16.16 3.05
N GLU A 171 -11.47 15.56 1.89
CA GLU A 171 -12.61 15.05 1.11
C GLU A 171 -13.41 13.99 1.88
N HIS A 172 -12.73 13.10 2.60
CA HIS A 172 -13.38 12.10 3.47
C HIS A 172 -14.07 12.75 4.68
N GLU A 173 -13.44 13.73 5.33
CA GLU A 173 -14.05 14.51 6.43
C GLU A 173 -15.30 15.27 5.98
N GLU A 174 -15.27 15.88 4.79
CA GLU A 174 -16.43 16.59 4.20
C GLU A 174 -17.54 15.63 3.83
N LYS A 175 -17.22 14.48 3.23
CA LYS A 175 -18.19 13.42 2.91
C LYS A 175 -18.86 12.91 4.19
N ALA A 176 -18.11 12.70 5.26
CA ALA A 176 -18.65 12.29 6.56
C ALA A 176 -19.63 13.32 7.16
N LYS A 177 -19.29 14.62 7.05
CA LYS A 177 -20.17 15.71 7.52
C LYS A 177 -21.47 15.79 6.70
N ASN A 178 -21.37 15.68 5.38
CA ASN A 178 -22.51 15.77 4.48
C ASN A 178 -23.50 14.59 4.64
N ASN A 179 -23.00 13.43 5.06
CA ASN A 179 -23.81 12.24 5.33
C ASN A 179 -24.39 12.21 6.76
N GLY A 180 -24.36 13.33 7.50
CA GLY A 180 -24.95 13.42 8.84
C GLY A 180 -24.15 12.73 9.95
N GLY A 181 -22.86 12.43 9.72
CA GLY A 181 -21.99 11.76 10.68
C GLY A 181 -22.21 10.25 10.81
N GLU A 182 -23.13 9.68 10.03
CA GLU A 182 -23.42 8.26 10.01
C GLU A 182 -23.06 7.71 8.63
N PHE A 183 -21.77 7.39 8.44
CA PHE A 183 -21.46 6.35 7.47
C PHE A 183 -22.08 5.07 8.00
N ASP A 184 -22.99 4.46 7.24
CA ASP A 184 -23.29 3.06 7.47
C ASP A 184 -21.94 2.35 7.56
N ARG A 185 -21.72 1.52 8.59
CA ARG A 185 -20.40 0.89 8.83
C ARG A 185 -19.92 0.09 7.62
N GLU A 186 -20.80 -0.09 6.63
CA GLU A 186 -20.69 -0.87 5.41
C GLU A 186 -19.96 -0.18 4.25
N ASP A 187 -19.83 1.14 4.24
CA ASP A 187 -19.19 1.91 3.13
C ASP A 187 -17.89 2.64 3.53
N LYS A 188 -17.30 2.28 4.67
CA LYS A 188 -16.06 2.92 5.17
C LYS A 188 -14.82 2.30 4.53
N ASP A 189 -13.97 3.14 3.96
CA ASP A 189 -12.63 2.74 3.53
C ASP A 189 -11.58 2.93 4.64
N LEU A 190 -10.31 2.67 4.33
CA LEU A 190 -9.25 2.78 5.32
C LEU A 190 -9.02 4.22 5.80
N MET A 191 -9.21 5.22 4.95
CA MET A 191 -9.11 6.62 5.35
C MET A 191 -10.20 6.97 6.37
N ASP A 192 -11.43 6.50 6.14
CA ASP A 192 -12.53 6.67 7.10
C ASP A 192 -12.21 6.01 8.46
N ILE A 193 -11.71 4.78 8.43
CA ILE A 193 -11.32 4.03 9.64
C ILE A 193 -10.22 4.76 10.42
N LEU A 194 -9.23 5.30 9.72
CA LEU A 194 -8.14 6.06 10.34
C LEU A 194 -8.64 7.38 10.93
N LEU A 195 -9.54 8.09 10.23
CA LEU A 195 -10.16 9.31 10.74
C LEU A 195 -10.98 9.04 12.00
N GLU A 196 -11.71 7.93 12.06
CA GLU A 196 -12.42 7.52 13.27
C GLU A 196 -11.48 7.24 14.43
N ALA A 197 -10.39 6.50 14.19
CA ALA A 197 -9.37 6.25 15.19
C ALA A 197 -8.66 7.55 15.65
N PHE A 198 -8.54 8.54 14.77
CA PHE A 198 -7.96 9.85 15.08
C PHE A 198 -8.89 10.70 15.95
N HIS A 199 -10.20 10.63 15.72
CA HIS A 199 -11.22 11.37 16.46
C HIS A 199 -11.65 10.68 17.77
N ASP A 200 -11.32 9.40 17.97
CA ASP A 200 -11.64 8.68 19.20
C ASP A 200 -10.77 9.17 20.38
N GLU A 201 -11.35 10.01 21.24
CA GLU A 201 -10.71 10.50 22.46
C GLU A 201 -10.42 9.39 23.49
N LYS A 202 -11.06 8.23 23.36
CA LYS A 202 -10.90 7.07 24.25
C LYS A 202 -9.94 6.02 23.69
N ALA A 203 -9.34 6.26 22.52
CA ALA A 203 -8.41 5.33 21.92
C ALA A 203 -7.21 5.05 22.84
N GLU A 204 -6.80 3.77 22.90
CA GLU A 204 -5.61 3.33 23.66
C GLU A 204 -4.34 4.08 23.23
N PHE A 205 -4.28 4.53 21.98
CA PHE A 205 -3.21 5.34 21.43
C PHE A 205 -3.78 6.43 20.52
N ARG A 206 -3.40 7.69 20.76
CA ARG A 206 -3.81 8.81 19.93
C ARG A 206 -2.89 8.94 18.72
N ILE A 207 -3.36 8.47 17.58
CA ILE A 207 -2.65 8.67 16.31
C ILE A 207 -2.64 10.15 15.94
N THR A 208 -1.57 10.58 15.29
CA THR A 208 -1.47 11.93 14.73
C THR A 208 -1.84 11.91 13.25
N ARG A 209 -2.23 13.08 12.72
CA ARG A 209 -2.49 13.24 11.29
C ARG A 209 -1.27 12.90 10.43
N GLY A 210 -0.06 13.23 10.91
CA GLY A 210 1.19 12.83 10.26
C GLY A 210 1.37 11.32 10.18
N GLN A 211 1.12 10.60 11.28
CA GLN A 211 1.19 9.14 11.33
C GLN A 211 0.17 8.46 10.40
N MET A 212 -1.05 8.98 10.31
CA MET A 212 -2.05 8.48 9.34
C MET A 212 -1.53 8.59 7.90
N LYS A 213 -0.99 9.75 7.54
CA LYS A 213 -0.42 9.98 6.20
C LYS A 213 0.77 9.07 5.91
N SER A 214 1.69 8.95 6.87
CA SER A 214 2.82 8.03 6.76
C SER A 214 2.39 6.56 6.64
N PHE A 215 1.27 6.18 7.26
CA PHE A 215 0.73 4.83 7.15
C PHE A 215 0.08 4.54 5.79
N ILE A 216 -0.72 5.47 5.26
CA ILE A 216 -1.29 5.35 3.91
C ILE A 216 -0.15 5.23 2.88
N LEU A 217 0.91 6.05 3.03
CA LEU A 217 2.11 5.92 2.21
C LEU A 217 2.74 4.54 2.27
N CYS A 218 2.86 3.96 3.47
CA CYS A 218 3.45 2.64 3.62
C CYS A 218 2.68 1.58 2.82
N ILE A 219 1.35 1.69 2.75
CA ILE A 219 0.50 0.78 1.98
C ILE A 219 0.67 1.02 0.48
N ASP A 220 0.63 2.28 0.05
CA ASP A 220 0.82 2.66 -1.36
C ASP A 220 2.19 2.20 -1.87
N LEU A 221 3.28 2.57 -1.19
CA LEU A 221 4.63 2.17 -1.58
C LEU A 221 4.71 0.65 -1.75
N LYS A 222 4.19 -0.14 -0.80
CA LYS A 222 4.26 -1.60 -0.90
C LYS A 222 3.48 -2.14 -2.09
N ALA A 223 2.32 -1.57 -2.41
CA ALA A 223 1.51 -1.95 -3.57
C ALA A 223 2.29 -1.79 -4.88
N PHE A 224 2.92 -0.63 -5.06
CA PHE A 224 3.61 -0.27 -6.30
C PHE A 224 5.06 -0.80 -6.40
N GLY A 225 5.69 -1.14 -5.27
CA GLY A 225 7.11 -1.52 -5.17
C GLY A 225 7.47 -2.89 -5.70
N GLU A 226 6.51 -3.82 -5.75
CA GLU A 226 6.75 -5.20 -6.23
C GLU A 226 6.72 -5.34 -7.77
N GLY A 227 6.56 -4.25 -8.53
CA GLY A 227 6.45 -4.28 -10.00
C GLY A 227 7.75 -4.14 -10.80
N GLY A 228 8.93 -4.30 -10.18
CA GLY A 228 10.22 -4.12 -10.87
C GLY A 228 10.50 -5.20 -11.92
N LYS A 229 11.25 -4.87 -13.00
CA LYS A 229 11.74 -5.81 -14.03
C LYS A 229 12.62 -6.90 -13.37
N GLY A 230 11.99 -7.98 -12.90
CA GLY A 230 12.67 -9.07 -12.18
C GLY A 230 11.95 -9.52 -10.90
N ALA A 231 10.91 -8.81 -10.47
CA ALA A 231 10.02 -9.30 -9.43
C ALA A 231 9.23 -10.49 -9.98
N LYS A 232 9.51 -11.69 -9.46
CA LYS A 232 8.59 -12.81 -9.60
C LYS A 232 7.34 -12.38 -8.84
N ILE A 233 6.21 -12.26 -9.54
CA ILE A 233 4.89 -12.25 -8.89
C ILE A 233 4.71 -13.65 -8.34
N GLY A 234 5.33 -13.93 -7.19
CA GLY A 234 5.05 -15.10 -6.40
C GLY A 234 3.67 -14.86 -5.79
N MET A 235 2.71 -15.71 -6.14
CA MET A 235 1.51 -15.85 -5.29
C MET A 235 1.87 -16.39 -3.89
N GLU A 236 3.13 -16.73 -3.66
CA GLU A 236 3.73 -17.00 -2.36
C GLU A 236 4.76 -15.92 -2.00
N GLU A 237 4.65 -15.46 -0.76
CA GLU A 237 5.59 -14.59 -0.01
C GLU A 237 5.59 -13.08 -0.30
N ALA A 238 4.67 -12.38 0.37
CA ALA A 238 4.97 -11.04 0.90
C ALA A 238 5.08 -11.13 2.44
N VAL A 239 6.30 -11.26 2.95
CA VAL A 239 6.60 -11.19 4.40
C VAL A 239 6.38 -9.76 4.89
N SER A 240 5.13 -9.36 5.11
CA SER A 240 4.76 -8.48 6.24
C SER A 240 3.27 -8.29 6.47
N MET A 241 2.39 -8.80 5.61
CA MET A 241 0.95 -8.90 5.88
C MET A 241 0.47 -10.19 5.22
N SER A 242 0.37 -11.27 6.00
CA SER A 242 -0.17 -12.54 5.52
C SER A 242 -1.65 -12.33 5.19
N LEU A 243 -1.94 -12.00 3.93
CA LEU A 243 -3.26 -12.23 3.37
C LEU A 243 -3.48 -13.75 3.36
N SER A 244 -4.65 -14.19 3.82
CA SER A 244 -5.03 -15.60 3.78
C SER A 244 -4.79 -16.13 2.37
N MET A 245 -4.07 -17.25 2.29
CA MET A 245 -3.74 -17.97 1.06
C MET A 245 -4.95 -18.02 0.13
N ALA A 246 -4.90 -17.29 -0.98
CA ALA A 246 -5.72 -17.65 -2.12
C ALA A 246 -5.16 -18.98 -2.62
N SER A 247 -6.04 -19.96 -2.84
CA SER A 247 -5.66 -21.23 -3.45
C SER A 247 -4.79 -20.96 -4.66
N SER A 248 -3.67 -21.69 -4.79
CA SER A 248 -2.81 -21.62 -5.95
C SER A 248 -3.68 -21.72 -7.21
N LEU A 249 -3.54 -20.75 -8.11
CA LEU A 249 -4.12 -20.85 -9.44
C LEU A 249 -3.47 -22.06 -10.11
N GLN A 250 -4.12 -23.23 -10.02
CA GLN A 250 -3.85 -24.31 -10.93
C GLN A 250 -4.33 -23.86 -12.30
N CYS A 251 -3.43 -23.30 -13.09
CA CYS A 251 -3.57 -23.25 -14.53
C CYS A 251 -3.53 -24.69 -15.03
N LEU A 252 -4.66 -25.39 -14.93
CA LEU A 252 -4.87 -26.63 -15.66
C LEU A 252 -4.70 -26.29 -17.15
N PRO A 253 -3.93 -27.09 -17.91
CA PRO A 253 -3.79 -26.88 -19.33
C PRO A 253 -5.19 -26.85 -19.95
N LEU A 254 -5.54 -25.69 -20.52
CA LEU A 254 -6.74 -25.48 -21.30
C LEU A 254 -6.71 -26.46 -22.48
N VAL A 255 -7.33 -27.61 -22.31
CA VAL A 255 -7.86 -28.37 -23.43
C VAL A 255 -8.94 -27.47 -24.03
N TYR A 256 -8.66 -26.99 -25.23
CA TYR A 256 -9.50 -26.22 -26.15
C TYR A 256 -11.00 -26.23 -25.77
N PHE A 257 -11.48 -25.17 -25.13
CA PHE A 257 -12.92 -24.98 -24.90
C PHE A 257 -13.50 -24.30 -26.13
N ASN A 258 -14.13 -25.08 -27.03
CA ASN A 258 -14.92 -24.58 -28.15
C ASN A 258 -16.40 -24.53 -27.73
N PRO A 259 -16.98 -23.35 -27.44
CA PRO A 259 -18.35 -23.24 -26.95
C PRO A 259 -19.42 -23.32 -28.06
N PHE A 260 -19.08 -23.72 -29.29
CA PHE A 260 -19.99 -23.71 -30.44
C PHE A 260 -20.07 -25.00 -31.26
N GLU A 261 -19.63 -26.15 -30.73
CA GLU A 261 -19.91 -27.45 -31.37
C GLU A 261 -20.87 -28.29 -30.53
N ALA A 262 -22.10 -28.39 -31.02
CA ALA A 262 -23.08 -29.44 -30.71
C ALA A 262 -23.69 -29.91 -32.04
#